data_AF-A0A6A4RNB9-F1
#
_entry.id   AF-A0A6A4RNB9-F1
#
_cell.length_a   1.000
_cell.length_b   1.000
_cell.length_c   1.000
_cell.angle_alpha   90.00
_cell.angle_beta   90.00
_cell.angle_gamma   90.00
#
_symmetry.space_group_name_H-M   'P 1'
#
loop_
_entity.id
_entity.type
_entity.pdbx_description
1 polymer ?
#
loop_
_entity_poly.entity_id
_entity_poly.type
_entity_poly.pdbx_seq_one_letter_code
_entity_poly.pdbx_strand_id
1 'polypeptide(L)'
;FLFLDMDIALKPSVGIFITMNPGYAGRTELPENLKALFRPCAMVVPDTELICEIMLVAEGFRAAKLLARKFITLYTLCKELLSKQDHYDWGLRAVKSVLLVAGTLRRRDKTRPEDQ
;
A
#
# COMPACT_ATOMS: atom_id res chain seq x y z
N PHE A 1 -17.23 29.38 -16.82
CA PHE A 1 -16.56 29.73 -15.56
C PHE A 1 -15.32 30.49 -15.93
N LEU A 2 -15.23 31.76 -15.55
CA LEU A 2 -14.09 32.60 -15.87
C LEU A 2 -12.93 32.23 -14.93
N PHE A 3 -11.83 31.75 -15.48
CA PHE A 3 -10.64 31.39 -14.72
C PHE A 3 -9.40 31.78 -15.51
N LEU A 4 -8.51 32.56 -14.88
CA LEU A 4 -7.31 33.11 -15.52
C LEU A 4 -7.63 33.78 -16.87
N ASP A 5 -8.67 34.63 -16.88
CA ASP A 5 -9.18 35.36 -18.05
C ASP A 5 -9.61 34.49 -19.24
N MET A 6 -9.89 33.20 -18.99
CA MET A 6 -10.43 32.28 -19.97
C MET A 6 -11.80 31.74 -19.55
N ASP A 7 -12.73 31.68 -20.50
CA ASP A 7 -14.01 31.00 -20.30
C ASP A 7 -13.84 29.49 -20.42
N ILE A 8 -13.98 28.80 -19.28
CA ILE A 8 -13.84 27.35 -19.19
C ILE A 8 -15.22 26.72 -18.96
N ALA A 9 -15.54 25.71 -19.76
CA ALA A 9 -16.71 24.86 -19.54
C ALA A 9 -16.50 23.95 -18.32
N LEU A 10 -17.45 23.97 -17.37
CA LEU A 10 -17.37 23.13 -16.18
C LEU A 10 -17.81 21.70 -16.49
N LYS A 11 -17.06 20.72 -15.96
CA LYS A 11 -17.40 19.29 -16.04
C LYS A 11 -17.73 18.77 -14.64
N PRO A 12 -18.98 18.35 -14.36
CA PRO A 12 -19.37 17.85 -13.04
C PRO A 12 -18.59 16.62 -12.55
N SER A 13 -17.94 15.89 -13.45
CA SER A 13 -17.13 14.70 -13.15
C SER A 13 -15.71 15.00 -12.65
N VAL A 14 -15.31 16.27 -12.55
CA VAL A 14 -13.98 16.67 -12.07
C VAL A 14 -13.97 16.68 -10.54
N GLY A 15 -12.99 16.00 -9.95
CA GLY A 15 -12.73 16.02 -8.51
C GLY A 15 -11.25 16.22 -8.22
N ILE A 16 -10.94 16.95 -7.15
CA ILE A 16 -9.56 17.20 -6.70
C ILE A 16 -9.38 16.54 -5.34
N PHE A 17 -8.32 15.75 -5.22
CA PHE A 17 -7.96 15.05 -3.98
C PHE A 17 -6.50 15.33 -3.67
N ILE A 18 -6.20 15.55 -2.39
CA ILE A 18 -4.84 15.78 -1.90
C ILE A 18 -4.49 14.64 -0.95
N THR A 19 -3.37 13.98 -1.20
CA THR A 19 -2.78 13.02 -0.27
C THR A 19 -1.61 13.66 0.46
N MET A 20 -1.63 13.65 1.78
CA MET A 20 -0.56 14.17 2.61
C MET A 20 -0.04 13.08 3.56
N ASN A 21 1.27 13.04 3.75
CA ASN A 21 1.93 12.25 4.80
C ASN A 21 2.47 13.26 5.82
N PRO A 22 1.73 13.55 6.91
CA PRO A 22 2.16 14.50 7.92
C PRO A 22 3.53 14.13 8.51
N GLY A 23 4.38 15.13 8.76
CA GLY A 23 5.69 14.90 9.37
C GLY A 23 6.75 14.24 8.47
N TYR A 24 6.49 14.07 7.16
CA TYR A 24 7.50 13.57 6.24
C TYR A 24 8.60 14.63 6.03
N ALA A 25 9.83 14.33 6.46
CA ALA A 25 10.93 15.27 6.43
C ALA A 25 11.19 15.85 5.02
N GLY A 26 11.52 17.14 4.97
CA GLY A 26 11.83 17.85 3.71
C GLY A 26 10.61 18.24 2.88
N ARG A 27 9.38 18.15 3.43
CA ARG A 27 8.16 18.63 2.76
C ARG A 27 7.48 19.74 3.57
N THR A 28 6.99 20.75 2.87
CA THR A 28 6.17 21.81 3.47
C THR A 28 4.74 21.30 3.65
N GLU A 29 4.14 21.57 4.80
CA GLU A 29 2.73 21.29 5.02
C GLU A 29 1.82 22.16 4.16
N LEU A 30 0.61 21.66 3.91
CA LEU A 30 -0.42 22.45 3.23
C LEU A 30 -0.87 23.61 4.15
N PRO A 31 -0.98 24.86 3.65
CA PRO A 31 -1.54 25.97 4.41
C PRO A 31 -2.92 25.68 5.00
N GLU A 32 -3.20 26.16 6.21
CA GLU A 32 -4.44 25.87 6.93
C GLU A 32 -5.70 26.34 6.18
N ASN A 33 -5.64 27.48 5.51
CA ASN A 33 -6.74 28.00 4.68
C ASN A 33 -7.07 27.06 3.50
N LEU A 34 -6.07 26.35 2.96
CA LEU A 34 -6.29 25.33 1.94
C LEU A 34 -6.78 24.03 2.56
N LYS A 35 -6.19 23.56 3.67
CA LYS A 35 -6.65 22.36 4.39
C LYS A 35 -8.14 22.45 4.74
N ALA A 36 -8.62 23.62 5.17
CA ALA A 36 -10.03 23.86 5.51
C ALA A 36 -11.01 23.67 4.34
N LEU A 37 -10.54 23.71 3.08
CA LEU A 37 -11.37 23.46 1.90
C LEU A 37 -11.59 21.97 1.61
N PHE A 38 -10.85 21.08 2.28
CA PHE A 38 -10.91 19.64 2.05
C PHE A 38 -11.45 18.90 3.27
N ARG A 39 -12.10 17.77 3.02
CA ARG A 39 -12.51 16.85 4.08
C ARG A 39 -11.33 15.95 4.46
N PRO A 40 -10.88 15.93 5.73
CA PRO A 40 -9.79 15.05 6.14
C PRO A 40 -10.24 13.59 6.15
N CYS A 41 -9.33 12.70 5.72
CA CYS A 41 -9.49 11.26 5.82
C CYS A 41 -8.16 10.65 6.27
N ALA A 42 -8.17 9.96 7.41
CA ALA A 42 -6.97 9.37 7.98
C ALA A 42 -6.76 7.94 7.47
N MET A 43 -5.66 7.71 6.76
CA MET A 43 -5.27 6.40 6.23
C MET A 43 -4.17 5.78 7.09
N VAL A 44 -4.47 5.46 8.36
CA VAL A 44 -3.46 5.13 9.38
C VAL A 44 -2.99 3.69 9.33
N VAL A 45 -3.91 2.73 9.20
CA VAL A 45 -3.62 1.30 9.26
C VAL A 45 -4.23 0.60 8.05
N PRO A 46 -3.42 0.11 7.10
CA PRO A 46 -3.92 -0.77 6.04
C PRO A 46 -4.20 -2.17 6.59
N ASP A 47 -5.18 -2.85 6.01
CA ASP A 47 -5.37 -4.29 6.24
C ASP A 47 -4.34 -5.09 5.42
N THR A 48 -3.16 -5.31 6.02
CA THR A 48 -2.04 -5.96 5.34
C THR A 48 -2.30 -7.43 5.05
N GLU A 49 -3.07 -8.13 5.87
CA GLU A 49 -3.43 -9.54 5.66
C GLU A 49 -4.33 -9.68 4.43
N LEU A 50 -5.39 -8.88 4.33
CA LEU A 50 -6.28 -8.88 3.18
C LEU A 50 -5.54 -8.49 1.89
N ILE A 51 -4.67 -7.47 1.95
CA ILE A 51 -3.85 -7.07 0.80
C ILE A 51 -2.93 -8.23 0.36
N CYS A 52 -2.28 -8.91 1.30
CA CYS A 52 -1.43 -10.06 1.00
C CYS A 52 -2.23 -11.21 0.37
N GLU A 53 -3.42 -11.51 0.90
CA GLU A 53 -4.31 -12.54 0.34
C GLU A 53 -4.68 -12.21 -1.11
N ILE A 54 -5.17 -10.99 -1.38
CA ILE A 54 -5.54 -10.55 -2.74
C ILE A 54 -4.35 -10.64 -3.70
N MET A 55 -3.17 -10.22 -3.25
CA MET A 55 -1.95 -10.31 -4.06
C MET A 55 -1.58 -11.75 -4.38
N LEU A 56 -1.61 -12.66 -3.39
CA LEU A 56 -1.34 -14.08 -3.61
C LEU A 56 -2.35 -14.71 -4.56
N VAL A 57 -3.65 -14.38 -4.43
CA VAL A 57 -4.68 -14.83 -5.37
C VAL A 57 -4.35 -14.35 -6.79
N ALA A 58 -3.99 -13.06 -6.96
CA ALA A 58 -3.64 -12.49 -8.26
C ALA A 58 -2.40 -13.16 -8.89
N GLU A 59 -1.48 -13.65 -8.07
CA GLU A 59 -0.29 -14.39 -8.50
C GLU A 59 -0.55 -15.89 -8.79
N GLY A 60 -1.75 -16.39 -8.48
CA GLY A 60 -2.19 -17.76 -8.80
C GLY A 60 -2.07 -18.77 -7.66
N PHE A 61 -1.94 -18.32 -6.41
CA PHE A 61 -1.94 -19.18 -5.24
C PHE A 61 -3.37 -19.59 -4.84
N ARG A 62 -3.61 -20.88 -4.63
CA ARG A 62 -4.91 -21.41 -4.21
C ARG A 62 -5.12 -21.34 -2.71
N ALA A 63 -4.05 -21.55 -1.93
CA ALA A 63 -4.08 -21.46 -0.47
C ALA A 63 -3.79 -20.04 0.05
N ALA A 64 -4.06 -19.01 -0.76
CA ALA A 64 -3.67 -17.62 -0.51
C ALA A 64 -4.05 -17.10 0.88
N LYS A 65 -5.27 -17.38 1.36
CA LYS A 65 -5.73 -16.97 2.70
C LYS A 65 -4.86 -17.51 3.83
N LEU A 66 -4.56 -18.82 3.79
CA LEU A 66 -3.72 -19.47 4.79
C LEU A 66 -2.27 -18.96 4.72
N LEU A 67 -1.75 -18.80 3.50
CA LEU A 67 -0.40 -18.31 3.26
C LEU A 67 -0.22 -16.85 3.69
N ALA A 68 -1.19 -15.98 3.41
CA ALA A 68 -1.20 -14.58 3.84
C ALA A 68 -1.14 -14.47 5.37
N ARG A 69 -2.00 -15.22 6.08
CA ARG A 69 -2.00 -15.24 7.55
C ARG A 69 -0.66 -15.70 8.12
N LYS A 70 -0.09 -16.78 7.58
CA LYS A 70 1.24 -17.28 7.99
C LYS A 70 2.33 -16.23 7.73
N PHE A 71 2.31 -15.61 6.55
CA PHE A 71 3.27 -14.60 6.15
C PHE A 71 3.22 -13.36 7.06
N ILE A 72 2.03 -12.81 7.31
CA ILE A 72 1.86 -11.64 8.20
C ILE A 72 2.25 -11.97 9.64
N THR A 73 1.91 -13.17 10.13
CA THR A 73 2.32 -13.62 11.46
C THR A 73 3.85 -13.67 11.57
N LEU A 74 4.52 -14.28 10.59
CA LEU A 74 5.97 -14.33 10.52
C LEU A 74 6.58 -12.92 10.48
N TYR A 75 6.08 -12.04 9.61
CA TYR A 75 6.59 -10.68 9.43
C TYR A 75 6.45 -9.85 10.72
N THR A 76 5.34 -10.02 11.43
CA THR A 76 5.08 -9.36 12.72
C THR A 76 6.05 -9.86 13.78
N LEU A 77 6.23 -11.17 13.89
CA LEU A 77 7.20 -11.78 14.82
C LEU A 77 8.63 -11.34 14.50
N CYS A 78 9.03 -11.29 13.23
CA CYS A 78 10.36 -10.82 12.85
C CYS A 78 10.58 -9.35 13.25
N LYS A 79 9.59 -8.49 13.04
CA LYS A 79 9.66 -7.08 13.45
C LYS A 79 9.81 -6.92 14.97
N GLU A 80 9.17 -7.78 15.75
CA GLU A 80 9.18 -7.72 17.21
C GLU A 80 10.41 -8.37 17.85
N LEU A 81 10.91 -9.46 17.26
CA LEU A 81 11.93 -10.32 17.87
C LEU A 81 13.34 -10.09 17.32
N LEU A 82 13.50 -9.57 16.10
CA LEU A 82 14.81 -9.28 15.54
C LEU A 82 15.39 -7.99 16.12
N SER A 83 16.72 -7.84 16.01
CA SER A 83 17.39 -6.61 16.38
C SER A 83 16.85 -5.42 15.57
N LYS A 84 16.78 -4.25 16.20
CA LYS A 84 16.43 -3.02 15.49
C LYS A 84 17.59 -2.62 14.61
N GLN A 85 17.39 -2.64 13.29
CA GLN A 85 18.38 -2.27 12.29
C GLN A 85 17.72 -1.38 11.23
N ASP A 86 18.40 -0.33 10.77
CA ASP A 86 17.83 0.64 9.82
C ASP A 86 17.54 0.04 8.44
N HIS A 87 18.23 -1.05 8.07
CA HIS A 87 18.06 -1.72 6.78
C HIS A 87 16.89 -2.73 6.78
N TYR A 88 16.22 -2.96 7.91
CA TYR A 88 15.02 -3.78 7.94
C TYR A 88 13.78 -2.95 7.57
N ASP A 89 13.18 -3.24 6.42
CA ASP A 89 11.93 -2.63 5.97
C ASP A 89 10.78 -3.63 6.13
N TRP A 90 9.93 -3.37 7.13
CA TRP A 90 8.72 -4.15 7.40
C TRP A 90 7.46 -3.54 6.75
N GLY A 91 7.62 -2.53 5.90
CA GLY A 91 6.53 -1.80 5.27
C GLY A 91 5.84 -2.59 4.14
N LEU A 92 4.64 -2.15 3.76
CA LEU A 92 3.83 -2.79 2.71
C LEU A 92 4.54 -2.83 1.35
N ARG A 93 5.46 -1.90 1.08
CA ARG A 93 6.27 -1.90 -0.16
C ARG A 93 7.22 -3.10 -0.20
N ALA A 94 7.91 -3.41 0.90
CA ALA A 94 8.79 -4.58 0.99
C ALA A 94 7.99 -5.88 0.86
N VAL A 95 6.85 -5.96 1.56
CA VAL A 95 5.89 -7.09 1.45
C VAL A 95 5.47 -7.30 -0.01
N LYS A 96 5.05 -6.24 -0.71
CA LYS A 96 4.63 -6.32 -2.12
C LYS A 96 5.73 -6.90 -3.02
N SER A 97 6.98 -6.48 -2.82
CA SER A 97 8.11 -6.99 -3.59
C SER A 97 8.33 -8.48 -3.38
N VAL A 98 8.23 -8.97 -2.14
CA VAL A 98 8.37 -10.40 -1.81
C VAL A 98 7.27 -11.22 -2.48
N LEU A 99 6.01 -10.79 -2.38
CA LEU A 99 4.88 -11.51 -2.96
C LEU A 99 4.94 -11.56 -4.51
N LEU A 100 5.39 -10.48 -5.15
CA LEU A 100 5.59 -10.44 -6.60
C LEU A 100 6.66 -11.46 -7.07
N VAL A 101 7.75 -11.58 -6.31
CA VAL A 101 8.80 -12.58 -6.59
C VAL A 101 8.26 -14.00 -6.37
N ALA A 102 7.53 -14.24 -5.28
CA ALA A 102 6.89 -15.54 -5.03
C ALA A 102 5.94 -15.93 -6.16
N GLY A 103 5.14 -14.99 -6.67
CA GLY A 103 4.28 -15.20 -7.84
C GLY A 103 5.03 -15.49 -9.13
N THR A 104 6.16 -14.83 -9.34
CA THR A 104 7.05 -15.13 -10.49
C THR A 104 7.61 -16.54 -10.41
N LEU A 105 8.02 -17.00 -9.22
CA LEU A 105 8.47 -18.37 -8.99
C LEU A 105 7.32 -19.37 -9.19
N ARG A 106 6.13 -19.06 -8.69
CA ARG A 106 4.92 -19.88 -8.84
C ARG A 106 4.55 -20.12 -10.30
N ARG A 107 4.68 -19.10 -11.15
CA ARG A 107 4.43 -19.23 -12.60
C ARG A 107 5.47 -20.08 -13.32
N ARG A 108 6.73 -20.03 -12.87
CA ARG A 108 7.83 -20.84 -13.43
C ARG A 108 7.68 -22.32 -13.09
N ASP A 109 7.17 -22.63 -11.89
CA ASP A 109 6.90 -24.00 -11.45
C ASP A 109 5.52 -24.12 -10.80
N LYS A 110 4.52 -24.50 -11.61
CA LYS A 110 3.13 -24.65 -11.17
C LYS A 110 2.87 -25.94 -10.38
N THR A 111 3.81 -26.89 -10.42
CA THR A 111 3.67 -28.20 -9.78
C THR A 111 4.24 -28.23 -8.36
N ARG A 112 5.17 -27.32 -8.06
CA ARG A 112 5.72 -27.15 -6.72
C ARG A 112 4.61 -26.85 -5.69
N PRO A 113 4.68 -27.42 -4.47
CA PRO A 113 3.81 -27.03 -3.36
C PRO A 113 3.89 -25.51 -3.10
N GLU A 114 2.78 -24.89 -2.74
CA GLU A 114 2.70 -23.43 -2.55
C GLU A 114 3.36 -22.92 -1.26
N ASP A 115 3.64 -23.84 -0.33
CA ASP A 115 4.23 -23.60 0.98
C ASP A 115 5.75 -23.84 1.02
N GLN A 116 6.36 -24.26 -0.10
CA GLN A 116 7.81 -24.47 -0.26
C GLN A 116 8.45 -23.39 -1.12
#